data_AF-A0A093H0G4-F1
#
_entry.id   AF-A0A093H0G4-F1
#
_cell.length_a   1.000
_cell.length_b   1.000
_cell.length_c   1.000
_cell.angle_alpha   90.00
_cell.angle_beta   90.00
_cell.angle_gamma   90.00
#
_symmetry.space_group_name_H-M   'P 1'
#
loop_
_entity.id
_entity.type
_entity.pdbx_description
1 polymer ?
#
loop_
_entity_poly.entity_id
_entity_poly.type
_entity_poly.pdbx_seq_one_letter_code
_entity_poly.pdbx_strand_id
1 'polypeptide(L)'
;FAGGVLLVNNSGRDELDTERELGRRLENKVLLLYFGSGECPRCQQFSPLLRDFFVRLTDEFYVERASQLVLVYVSQDETEEKQTKFLKTMPKRWLSLPFKDEFKRELELRFAVSDVPTVVVLKPNGEVIVGNAVEEIRRLGPACFRNWQEAAELVDRNFLLAEDFDDLARRSITDPIRRLKYKLDKKTKNEEKKEEGEES
;
A
#
# COMPACT_ATOMS: atom_id res chain seq x y z
N PHE A 1 -2.08 -8.87 6.20
CA PHE A 1 -3.53 -8.78 5.93
C PHE A 1 -4.11 -10.02 5.23
N ALA A 2 -3.32 -11.03 4.86
CA ALA A 2 -3.88 -12.27 4.32
C ALA A 2 -4.83 -12.91 5.34
N GLY A 3 -6.11 -13.07 4.97
CA GLY A 3 -7.18 -13.60 5.83
C GLY A 3 -7.82 -12.61 6.81
N GLY A 4 -7.45 -11.33 6.81
CA GLY A 4 -8.05 -10.30 7.67
C GLY A 4 -9.07 -9.44 6.94
N VAL A 5 -10.06 -8.91 7.66
CA VAL A 5 -11.11 -8.03 7.10
C VAL A 5 -10.71 -6.56 7.30
N LEU A 6 -10.77 -5.75 6.24
CA LEU A 6 -10.66 -4.29 6.35
C LEU A 6 -11.99 -3.62 6.05
N LEU A 7 -12.37 -2.61 6.83
CA LEU A 7 -13.57 -1.82 6.61
C LEU A 7 -13.24 -0.54 5.85
N VAL A 8 -13.98 -0.26 4.78
CA VAL A 8 -13.91 1.04 4.10
C VAL A 8 -14.63 2.10 4.95
N ASN A 9 -14.05 3.29 5.07
CA ASN A 9 -14.66 4.40 5.81
C ASN A 9 -15.81 5.09 5.03
N ASN A 10 -16.76 4.32 4.50
CA ASN A 10 -17.98 4.84 3.90
C ASN A 10 -19.17 4.66 4.85
N SER A 11 -20.33 5.19 4.44
CA SER A 11 -21.57 5.07 5.22
C SER A 11 -22.04 3.64 5.44
N GLY A 12 -21.65 2.70 4.56
CA GLY A 12 -21.99 1.28 4.64
C GLY A 12 -21.02 0.44 5.46
N ARG A 13 -19.82 0.95 5.76
CA ARG A 13 -18.68 0.19 6.30
C ARG A 13 -18.39 -1.07 5.49
N ASP A 14 -18.41 -0.94 4.16
CA ASP A 14 -18.23 -2.08 3.26
C ASP A 14 -16.99 -2.87 3.66
N GLU A 15 -17.18 -4.17 3.90
CA GLU A 15 -16.13 -5.09 4.29
C GLU A 15 -15.30 -5.45 3.05
N LEU A 16 -13.98 -5.43 3.20
CA LEU A 16 -13.01 -5.97 2.28
C LEU A 16 -12.51 -7.26 2.92
N ASP A 17 -13.20 -8.35 2.62
CA ASP A 17 -12.96 -9.68 3.16
C ASP A 17 -12.30 -10.61 2.13
N THR A 18 -12.42 -10.28 0.84
CA THR A 18 -11.78 -11.05 -0.23
C THR A 18 -10.32 -10.62 -0.44
N GLU A 19 -9.43 -11.60 -0.57
CA GLU A 19 -8.01 -11.38 -0.87
C GLU A 19 -7.79 -10.55 -2.15
N ARG A 20 -8.68 -10.72 -3.13
CA ARG A 20 -8.62 -9.99 -4.40
C ARG A 20 -8.89 -8.49 -4.23
N GLU A 21 -9.86 -8.11 -3.41
CA GLU A 21 -10.20 -6.71 -3.17
C GLU A 21 -9.18 -6.02 -2.27
N LEU A 22 -8.73 -6.72 -1.23
CA LEU A 22 -7.61 -6.28 -0.39
C LEU A 22 -6.34 -6.11 -1.20
N GLY A 23 -6.01 -7.08 -2.05
CA GLY A 23 -4.88 -7.02 -2.97
C GLY A 23 -4.96 -5.78 -3.85
N ARG A 24 -6.07 -5.55 -4.55
CA ARG A 24 -6.25 -4.35 -5.39
C ARG A 24 -6.12 -3.03 -4.63
N ARG A 25 -6.56 -3.00 -3.36
CA ARG A 25 -6.48 -1.79 -2.53
C ARG A 25 -5.09 -1.52 -2.01
N LEU A 26 -4.28 -2.55 -1.74
CA LEU A 26 -2.98 -2.44 -1.07
C LEU A 26 -1.77 -2.61 -2.02
N GLU A 27 -1.94 -3.29 -3.16
CA GLU A 27 -0.85 -3.61 -4.09
C GLU A 27 -0.20 -2.35 -4.67
N ASN A 28 1.14 -2.36 -4.71
CA ASN A 28 1.96 -1.27 -5.24
C ASN A 28 1.64 0.10 -4.59
N LYS A 29 1.38 0.09 -3.28
CA LYS A 29 1.15 1.31 -2.49
C LYS A 29 1.96 1.26 -1.19
N VAL A 30 2.36 2.43 -0.73
CA VAL A 30 2.87 2.62 0.64
C VAL A 30 1.67 2.53 1.59
N LEU A 31 1.81 1.74 2.65
CA LEU A 31 0.77 1.59 3.67
C LEU A 31 1.14 2.41 4.91
N LEU A 32 0.19 3.20 5.40
CA LEU A 32 0.26 3.89 6.68
C LEU A 32 -0.64 3.17 7.67
N LEU A 33 -0.04 2.58 8.70
CA LEU A 33 -0.79 2.09 9.85
C LEU A 33 -0.85 3.19 10.89
N TYR A 34 -2.03 3.79 11.05
CA TYR A 34 -2.24 4.83 12.05
C TYR A 34 -2.86 4.24 13.31
N PHE A 35 -2.07 4.18 14.37
CA PHE A 35 -2.49 3.81 15.71
C PHE A 35 -2.92 5.06 16.46
N GLY A 36 -4.20 5.12 16.82
CA GLY A 36 -4.78 6.31 17.44
C GLY A 36 -6.05 6.01 18.22
N SER A 37 -6.48 7.00 19.00
CA SER A 37 -7.76 6.99 19.69
C SER A 37 -8.37 8.40 19.63
N GLY A 38 -9.69 8.47 19.49
CA GLY A 38 -10.46 9.70 19.50
C GLY A 38 -10.46 10.44 20.84
N GLU A 39 -10.11 9.79 21.94
CA GLU A 39 -10.06 10.42 23.28
C GLU A 39 -8.65 10.87 23.69
N CYS A 40 -7.62 10.42 22.98
CA CYS A 40 -6.26 10.85 23.24
C CYS A 40 -6.04 12.30 22.77
N PRO A 41 -5.66 13.25 23.64
CA PRO A 41 -5.45 14.65 23.25
C PRO A 41 -4.37 14.81 22.18
N ARG A 42 -3.28 14.03 22.27
CA ARG A 42 -2.20 14.03 21.26
C ARG A 42 -2.71 13.58 19.90
N CYS A 43 -3.60 12.57 19.87
CA CYS A 43 -4.24 12.09 18.65
C CYS A 43 -5.21 13.12 18.07
N GLN A 44 -6.01 13.80 18.91
CA GLN A 44 -6.93 14.84 18.45
C GLN A 44 -6.20 16.02 17.78
N GLN A 45 -5.01 16.37 18.27
CA GLN A 45 -4.17 17.41 17.64
C GLN A 45 -3.53 16.93 16.33
N PHE A 46 -3.11 15.66 16.26
CA PHE A 46 -2.42 15.12 15.09
C PHE A 46 -3.37 14.69 13.96
N SER A 47 -4.54 14.16 14.28
CA SER A 47 -5.46 13.59 13.28
C SER A 47 -5.89 14.57 12.18
N PRO A 48 -6.16 15.87 12.47
CA PRO A 48 -6.43 16.86 11.43
C PRO A 48 -5.24 17.07 10.48
N LEU A 49 -4.01 17.01 10.99
CA LEU A 49 -2.79 17.12 10.19
C LEU A 49 -2.63 15.89 9.30
N LEU A 50 -2.84 14.69 9.85
CA LEU A 50 -2.78 13.44 9.08
C LEU A 50 -3.86 13.39 7.98
N ARG A 51 -5.06 13.88 8.28
CA ARG A 51 -6.14 14.04 7.31
C ARG A 51 -5.72 14.97 6.17
N ASP A 52 -5.21 16.16 6.49
CA ASP A 52 -4.77 17.13 5.48
C ASP A 52 -3.63 16.57 4.63
N PHE A 53 -2.65 15.94 5.26
CA PHE A 53 -1.56 15.21 4.59
C PHE A 53 -2.10 14.19 3.58
N PHE A 54 -3.04 13.34 4.00
CA PHE A 54 -3.61 12.31 3.14
C PHE A 54 -4.41 12.90 1.97
N VAL A 55 -5.22 13.93 2.23
CA VAL A 55 -6.04 14.60 1.20
C VAL A 55 -5.13 15.26 0.16
N ARG A 56 -4.10 16.00 0.58
CA ARG A 56 -3.16 16.65 -0.34
C ARG A 56 -2.41 15.68 -1.24
N LEU A 57 -2.25 14.43 -0.84
CA LEU A 57 -1.58 13.40 -1.63
C LEU A 57 -2.53 12.61 -2.53
N THR A 58 -3.85 12.65 -2.30
CA THR A 58 -4.79 11.71 -2.93
C THR A 58 -5.98 12.36 -3.63
N ASP A 59 -6.28 13.62 -3.34
CA ASP A 59 -7.41 14.35 -3.88
C ASP A 59 -7.02 15.11 -5.16
N GLU A 60 -7.90 15.03 -6.16
CA GLU A 60 -7.70 15.60 -7.50
C GLU A 60 -7.56 17.12 -7.49
N PHE A 61 -8.05 17.78 -6.43
CA PHE A 61 -7.84 19.21 -6.25
C PHE A 61 -6.38 19.59 -6.04
N TYR A 62 -5.58 18.71 -5.42
CA TYR A 62 -4.18 18.99 -5.07
C TYR A 62 -3.17 18.32 -6.01
N VAL A 63 -3.52 17.17 -6.56
CA VAL A 63 -2.63 16.37 -7.41
C VAL A 63 -3.36 15.87 -8.64
N GLU A 64 -2.68 15.88 -9.79
CA GLU A 64 -3.25 15.33 -11.04
C GLU A 64 -3.52 13.82 -10.93
N ARG A 65 -2.72 13.11 -10.13
CA ARG A 65 -2.87 11.68 -9.87
C ARG A 65 -2.69 11.39 -8.40
N ALA A 66 -3.64 10.63 -7.85
CA ALA A 66 -3.57 10.18 -6.47
C ALA A 66 -2.30 9.37 -6.23
N SER A 67 -1.58 9.75 -5.17
CA SER A 67 -0.40 9.04 -4.70
C SER A 67 -0.71 7.58 -4.42
N GLN A 68 0.29 6.71 -4.63
CA GLN A 68 0.23 5.29 -4.32
C GLN A 68 0.33 5.07 -2.79
N LEU A 69 -0.69 5.52 -2.08
CA LEU A 69 -0.76 5.57 -0.62
C LEU A 69 -2.09 4.99 -0.13
N VAL A 70 -2.03 4.21 0.94
CA VAL A 70 -3.20 3.72 1.69
C VAL A 70 -3.00 4.01 3.15
N LEU A 71 -4.08 4.36 3.84
CA LEU A 71 -4.09 4.50 5.29
C LEU A 71 -5.07 3.51 5.90
N VAL A 72 -4.57 2.75 6.88
CA VAL A 72 -5.35 1.83 7.70
C VAL A 72 -5.36 2.36 9.13
N TYR A 73 -6.54 2.69 9.64
CA TYR A 73 -6.74 3.10 11.03
C TYR A 73 -6.83 1.88 11.93
N VAL A 74 -5.94 1.83 12.92
CA VAL A 74 -5.91 0.84 13.99
C VAL A 74 -6.37 1.53 15.27
N SER A 75 -7.67 1.41 15.56
CA SER A 75 -8.29 2.05 16.71
C SER A 75 -7.79 1.44 18.03
N GLN A 76 -7.31 2.32 18.91
CA GLN A 76 -7.03 2.09 20.34
C GLN A 76 -8.18 2.60 21.22
N ASP A 77 -9.36 2.80 20.65
CA ASP A 77 -10.52 3.29 21.40
C ASP A 77 -11.10 2.17 22.27
N GLU A 78 -11.63 2.54 23.43
CA GLU A 78 -12.26 1.59 24.35
C GLU A 78 -13.62 1.07 23.86
N THR A 79 -14.29 1.80 22.96
CA THR A 79 -15.62 1.43 22.47
C THR A 79 -15.76 1.61 20.96
N GLU A 80 -16.64 0.83 20.35
CA GLU A 80 -16.90 0.89 18.92
C GLU A 80 -17.49 2.24 18.51
N GLU A 81 -18.34 2.84 19.34
CA GLU A 81 -18.95 4.14 19.07
C GLU A 81 -17.90 5.24 18.95
N LYS A 82 -16.84 5.17 19.76
CA LYS A 82 -15.70 6.10 19.70
C LYS A 82 -14.92 5.93 18.40
N GLN A 83 -14.56 4.69 18.01
CA GLN A 83 -13.95 4.39 16.72
C GLN A 83 -14.81 4.93 15.57
N THR A 84 -16.12 4.69 15.64
CA THR A 84 -17.11 5.14 14.65
C THR A 84 -17.14 6.65 14.52
N LYS A 85 -17.22 7.36 15.64
CA LYS A 85 -17.28 8.82 15.69
C LYS A 85 -16.02 9.44 15.13
N PHE A 86 -14.86 8.88 15.44
CA PHE A 86 -13.58 9.32 14.89
C PHE A 86 -13.54 9.15 13.38
N LEU A 87 -13.83 7.94 12.87
CA LEU A 87 -13.80 7.62 11.44
C LEU A 87 -14.75 8.51 10.61
N LYS A 88 -15.92 8.88 11.15
CA LYS A 88 -16.85 9.83 10.49
C LYS A 88 -16.23 11.19 10.18
N THR A 89 -15.17 11.59 10.88
CA THR A 89 -14.45 12.86 10.66
C THR A 89 -13.27 12.74 9.69
N MET A 90 -12.99 11.52 9.23
CA MET A 90 -11.86 11.17 8.38
C MET A 90 -12.28 10.92 6.93
N PRO A 91 -11.37 10.97 5.95
CA PRO A 91 -11.67 10.75 4.54
C PRO A 91 -12.27 9.36 4.29
N LYS A 92 -13.21 9.27 3.33
CA LYS A 92 -13.88 8.00 3.01
C LYS A 92 -12.96 6.93 2.41
N ARG A 93 -11.80 7.35 1.90
CA ARG A 93 -10.77 6.46 1.33
C ARG A 93 -9.92 5.76 2.40
N TRP A 94 -10.05 6.15 3.67
CA TRP A 94 -9.37 5.45 4.75
C TRP A 94 -9.97 4.07 4.95
N LEU A 95 -9.10 3.12 5.30
CA LEU A 95 -9.49 1.79 5.74
C LEU A 95 -9.38 1.72 7.26
N SER A 96 -10.04 0.76 7.88
CA SER A 96 -9.92 0.50 9.31
C SER A 96 -10.10 -0.96 9.62
N LEU A 97 -9.56 -1.43 10.75
CA LEU A 97 -9.87 -2.76 11.26
C LEU A 97 -11.24 -2.77 11.95
N PRO A 98 -12.02 -3.86 11.85
CA PRO A 98 -13.20 -4.07 12.68
C PRO A 98 -12.89 -3.85 14.16
N PHE A 99 -13.84 -3.33 14.93
CA PHE A 99 -13.56 -2.92 16.31
C PHE A 99 -13.02 -4.06 17.18
N LYS A 100 -13.58 -5.27 17.03
CA LYS A 100 -13.26 -6.47 17.80
C LYS A 100 -12.22 -7.38 17.14
N ASP A 101 -11.47 -6.87 16.16
CA ASP A 101 -10.46 -7.67 15.46
C ASP A 101 -9.21 -7.89 16.33
N GLU A 102 -8.86 -9.16 16.59
CA GLU A 102 -7.68 -9.54 17.37
C GLU A 102 -6.37 -9.12 16.69
N PHE A 103 -6.39 -8.92 15.38
CA PHE A 103 -5.24 -8.50 14.59
C PHE A 103 -4.70 -7.13 15.02
N LYS A 104 -5.54 -6.27 15.64
CA LYS A 104 -5.10 -4.98 16.21
C LYS A 104 -3.93 -5.18 17.19
N ARG A 105 -4.08 -6.12 18.12
CA ARG A 105 -3.08 -6.42 19.15
C ARG A 105 -1.83 -7.05 18.55
N GLU A 106 -1.98 -7.89 17.53
CA GLU A 106 -0.84 -8.44 16.80
C GLU A 106 -0.02 -7.33 16.13
N LEU A 107 -0.68 -6.36 15.50
CA LEU A 107 0.00 -5.22 14.86
C LEU A 107 0.73 -4.34 15.87
N GLU A 108 0.12 -4.04 17.03
CA GLU A 108 0.77 -3.28 18.10
C GLU A 108 2.07 -3.95 18.56
N LEU A 109 2.01 -5.25 18.82
CA LEU A 109 3.19 -6.02 19.26
C LEU A 109 4.23 -6.12 18.16
N ARG A 110 3.82 -6.41 16.92
CA ARG A 110 4.70 -6.56 15.76
C ARG A 110 5.50 -5.29 15.47
N PHE A 111 4.88 -4.13 15.61
CA PHE A 111 5.51 -2.83 15.34
C PHE A 111 5.98 -2.10 16.60
N ALA A 112 5.97 -2.78 17.76
CA ALA A 112 6.41 -2.24 19.04
C ALA A 112 5.77 -0.87 19.37
N VAL A 113 4.46 -0.74 19.13
CA VAL A 113 3.73 0.50 19.40
C VAL A 113 3.47 0.62 20.90
N SER A 114 4.23 1.48 21.58
CA SER A 114 4.06 1.76 23.01
C SER A 114 3.07 2.89 23.30
N ASP A 115 2.94 3.83 22.36
CA ASP A 115 2.25 5.10 22.56
C ASP A 115 1.46 5.52 21.31
N VAL A 116 0.40 6.30 21.54
CA VAL A 116 -0.37 6.96 20.47
C VAL A 116 -0.29 8.50 20.57
N PRO A 117 -0.28 9.21 19.43
CA PRO A 117 -0.38 8.72 18.06
C PRO A 117 0.93 8.08 17.56
N THR A 118 0.81 7.01 16.76
CA THR A 118 1.94 6.41 16.02
C THR A 118 1.50 6.11 14.60
N VAL A 119 2.37 6.45 13.63
CA VAL A 119 2.16 6.13 12.21
C VAL A 119 3.31 5.26 11.72
N VAL A 120 3.04 3.98 11.48
CA VAL A 120 4.03 3.07 10.89
C VAL A 120 3.90 3.14 9.37
N VAL A 121 5.01 3.35 8.67
CA VAL A 121 5.08 3.41 7.21
C VAL A 121 5.65 2.11 6.69
N LEU A 122 4.89 1.43 5.85
CA LEU A 122 5.25 0.14 5.26
C LEU A 122 5.37 0.23 3.74
N LYS A 123 6.32 -0.54 3.21
CA LYS A 123 6.41 -0.84 1.78
C LYS A 123 5.24 -1.74 1.34
N PRO A 124 4.97 -1.87 0.02
CA PRO A 124 3.98 -2.82 -0.49
C PRO A 124 4.20 -4.27 -0.07
N ASN A 125 5.46 -4.67 0.14
CA ASN A 125 5.82 -6.02 0.59
C ASN A 125 5.65 -6.23 2.12
N GLY A 126 5.24 -5.19 2.86
CA GLY A 126 5.04 -5.23 4.31
C GLY A 126 6.28 -4.90 5.15
N GLU A 127 7.43 -4.62 4.54
CA GLU A 127 8.62 -4.15 5.27
C GLU A 127 8.43 -2.73 5.82
N VAL A 128 9.00 -2.47 6.99
CA VAL A 128 8.95 -1.15 7.63
C VAL A 128 9.92 -0.19 6.94
N ILE A 129 9.41 0.96 6.50
CA ILE A 129 10.23 2.11 6.09
C ILE A 129 10.50 2.98 7.31
N VAL A 130 9.46 3.32 8.07
CA VAL A 130 9.53 4.18 9.26
C VAL A 130 8.65 3.61 10.36
N GLY A 131 9.21 3.39 11.55
CA GLY A 131 8.47 2.86 12.71
C GLY A 131 7.50 3.86 13.34
N ASN A 132 7.81 5.16 13.30
CA ASN A 132 6.89 6.22 13.70
C ASN A 132 7.13 7.51 12.92
N ALA A 133 6.23 7.83 11.99
CA ALA A 133 6.32 8.97 11.09
C ALA A 133 5.61 10.23 11.58
N VAL A 134 5.08 10.26 12.81
CA VAL A 134 4.30 11.41 13.33
C VAL A 134 5.08 12.73 13.23
N GLU A 135 6.33 12.74 13.69
CA GLU A 135 7.18 13.94 13.65
C GLU A 135 7.63 14.29 12.22
N GLU A 136 7.84 13.29 11.37
CA GLU A 136 8.20 13.50 9.97
C GLU A 136 7.05 14.18 9.21
N ILE A 137 5.81 13.70 9.40
CA ILE A 137 4.59 14.29 8.83
C ILE A 137 4.38 15.71 9.36
N ARG A 138 4.57 15.94 10.67
CA ARG A 138 4.41 17.28 11.27
C ARG A 138 5.40 18.29 10.69
N ARG A 139 6.66 17.88 10.49
CA ARG A 139 7.72 18.78 10.06
C ARG A 139 7.75 19.01 8.55
N LEU A 140 7.57 17.96 7.76
CA LEU A 140 7.76 17.99 6.31
C LEU A 140 6.44 18.01 5.52
N GLY A 141 5.32 17.66 6.16
CA GLY A 141 4.03 17.54 5.49
C GLY A 141 4.11 16.57 4.30
N PRO A 142 3.37 16.81 3.20
CA PRO A 142 3.37 15.94 2.02
C PRO A 142 4.74 15.65 1.40
N ALA A 143 5.74 16.50 1.66
CA ALA A 143 7.06 16.34 1.05
C ALA A 143 7.82 15.09 1.52
N CYS A 144 7.53 14.57 2.74
CA CYS A 144 8.15 13.33 3.22
C CYS A 144 7.74 12.10 2.41
N PHE A 145 6.58 12.15 1.75
CA PHE A 145 6.07 11.03 0.98
C PHE A 145 7.03 10.63 -0.15
N ARG A 146 7.74 11.59 -0.76
CA ARG A 146 8.74 11.29 -1.80
C ARG A 146 9.83 10.34 -1.31
N ASN A 147 10.34 10.56 -0.10
CA ASN A 147 11.34 9.68 0.50
C ASN A 147 10.80 8.27 0.70
N TRP A 148 9.54 8.14 1.12
CA TRP A 148 8.90 6.84 1.31
C TRP A 148 8.60 6.14 -0.02
N GLN A 149 8.25 6.89 -1.08
CA GLN A 149 8.06 6.35 -2.42
C GLN A 149 9.37 5.77 -2.98
N GLU A 150 10.48 6.50 -2.83
CA GLU A 150 11.80 6.04 -3.24
C GLU A 150 12.23 4.80 -2.44
N ALA A 151 12.07 4.83 -1.12
CA ALA A 151 12.41 3.70 -0.25
C ALA A 151 11.54 2.45 -0.49
N ALA A 152 10.31 2.65 -0.99
CA ALA A 152 9.39 1.57 -1.36
C ALA A 152 9.66 1.01 -2.76
N GLU A 153 10.62 1.57 -3.50
CA GLU A 153 10.93 1.20 -4.89
C GLU A 153 9.67 1.09 -5.75
N LEU A 154 8.71 2.01 -5.52
CA LEU A 154 7.42 1.93 -6.17
C LEU A 154 7.61 2.02 -7.68
N VAL A 155 7.15 0.99 -8.39
CA VAL A 155 7.20 0.98 -9.85
C VAL A 155 6.24 2.05 -10.34
N ASP A 156 6.78 3.07 -11.00
CA ASP A 156 5.97 4.03 -11.73
C ASP A 156 5.34 3.34 -12.94
N ARG A 157 4.12 2.83 -12.75
CA ARG A 157 3.36 2.11 -13.77
C ARG A 157 2.86 3.02 -14.91
N ASN A 158 3.28 4.29 -14.93
CA ASN A 158 2.92 5.29 -15.94
C ASN A 158 3.35 4.92 -17.38
N PHE A 159 4.22 3.93 -17.57
CA PHE A 159 4.62 3.42 -18.89
C PHE A 159 3.77 2.25 -19.43
N LEU A 160 2.78 1.77 -18.69
CA LEU A 160 1.97 0.62 -19.07
C LEU A 160 0.55 1.08 -19.43
N LEU A 161 0.09 0.72 -20.63
CA LEU A 161 -1.31 0.92 -21.01
C LEU A 161 -2.19 0.01 -20.15
N ALA A 162 -3.46 0.37 -19.95
CA ALA A 162 -4.41 -0.38 -19.11
C ALA A 162 -4.48 -1.90 -19.44
N GLU A 163 -4.14 -2.27 -20.67
CA GLU A 163 -4.11 -3.64 -21.19
C GLU A 163 -2.86 -4.44 -20.75
N ASP A 164 -1.76 -3.79 -20.40
CA ASP A 164 -0.54 -4.44 -19.93
C ASP A 164 -0.61 -4.86 -18.44
N PHE A 165 -1.64 -4.41 -17.70
CA PHE A 165 -1.83 -4.70 -16.28
C PHE A 165 -2.24 -6.15 -16.01
N ASP A 166 -3.07 -6.74 -16.87
CA ASP A 166 -3.51 -8.14 -16.74
C ASP A 166 -2.39 -9.15 -17.10
N ASP A 167 -1.40 -8.69 -17.85
CA ASP A 167 -0.32 -9.51 -18.37
C ASP A 167 0.85 -9.62 -17.39
N LEU A 168 1.13 -8.57 -16.61
CA LEU A 168 2.17 -8.57 -15.57
C LEU A 168 1.83 -9.45 -14.36
N ALA A 169 0.56 -9.55 -13.99
CA ALA A 169 0.12 -10.51 -12.96
C ALA A 169 0.31 -11.98 -13.39
N ARG A 170 0.49 -12.25 -14.69
CA ARG A 170 0.65 -13.58 -15.28
C ARG A 170 2.07 -13.91 -15.72
N ARG A 171 2.99 -12.94 -15.73
CA ARG A 171 4.36 -13.16 -16.18
C ARG A 171 5.16 -13.84 -15.07
N SER A 172 5.20 -15.17 -15.16
CA SER A 172 6.11 -16.03 -14.39
C SER A 172 7.53 -15.45 -14.41
N ILE A 173 8.23 -15.50 -13.27
CA ILE A 173 9.65 -15.12 -13.14
C ILE A 173 10.54 -15.84 -14.18
N THR A 174 10.07 -16.96 -14.73
CA THR A 174 10.78 -17.73 -15.75
C THR A 174 10.59 -17.23 -17.18
N ASP A 175 9.71 -16.26 -17.45
CA ASP A 175 9.39 -15.78 -18.81
C ASP A 175 10.57 -15.07 -19.51
N PRO A 176 11.36 -14.21 -18.82
CA PRO A 176 12.60 -13.67 -19.37
C PRO A 176 13.61 -14.77 -19.75
N ILE A 177 13.68 -15.83 -18.93
CA ILE A 177 14.58 -16.98 -19.13
C ILE A 177 14.10 -17.84 -20.31
N ARG A 178 12.78 -18.07 -20.44
CA ARG A 178 12.19 -18.77 -21.60
C ARG A 178 12.44 -18.02 -22.90
N ARG A 179 12.30 -16.70 -22.91
CA ARG A 179 12.59 -15.89 -24.12
C ARG A 179 14.06 -15.95 -24.52
N LEU A 180 14.98 -16.01 -23.55
CA LEU A 180 16.41 -16.25 -23.83
C LEU A 180 16.64 -17.65 -24.41
N LYS A 181 15.99 -18.69 -23.87
CA LYS A 181 16.05 -20.05 -24.41
C LYS A 181 15.56 -20.12 -25.86
N TYR A 182 14.39 -19.55 -26.17
CA TYR A 182 13.87 -19.53 -27.54
C TYR A 182 14.74 -18.72 -28.51
N LYS A 183 15.41 -17.65 -28.04
CA LYS A 183 16.36 -16.89 -28.87
C LYS A 183 17.65 -17.68 -29.14
N LEU A 184 18.13 -18.45 -28.16
CA LEU A 184 19.28 -19.36 -28.32
C LEU A 184 18.93 -20.49 -29.29
N ASP A 185 17.81 -21.20 -29.07
CA ASP A 185 17.37 -22.32 -29.92
C ASP A 185 17.15 -21.89 -31.39
N LYS A 186 16.66 -20.67 -31.62
CA LYS A 186 16.49 -20.10 -32.96
C LYS A 186 17.82 -19.70 -33.60
N LYS A 187 18.82 -19.34 -32.81
CA LYS A 187 20.17 -18.99 -33.29
C LYS A 187 20.94 -20.26 -33.66
N THR A 188 20.88 -21.29 -32.82
CA THR A 188 21.48 -22.61 -33.08
C THR A 188 20.90 -23.25 -34.35
N LYS A 189 19.57 -23.23 -34.54
CA LYS A 189 18.93 -23.72 -35.78
C LYS A 189 19.28 -22.92 -37.05
N ASN A 190 19.68 -21.66 -36.91
CA ASN A 190 20.10 -20.84 -38.05
C ASN A 190 21.59 -21.01 -38.35
N GLU A 191 22.40 -21.43 -37.38
CA GLU A 191 23.81 -21.78 -37.54
C GLU A 191 23.95 -23.19 -38.16
N GLU A 192 23.18 -24.18 -37.69
CA GLU A 192 23.12 -25.54 -38.27
C GLU A 192 22.69 -25.52 -39.74
N LYS A 193 21.71 -24.68 -40.11
CA LYS A 193 21.26 -24.53 -41.51
C LYS A 193 22.24 -23.80 -42.42
N LYS A 194 23.22 -23.08 -41.86
CA LYS A 194 24.28 -22.44 -42.64
C LYS A 194 25.42 -23.42 -42.90
N GLU A 195 25.75 -24.24 -41.92
CA GLU A 195 26.77 -25.30 -42.07
C GLU A 195 26.30 -26.39 -43.06
N GLU A 196 25.04 -26.80 -43.02
CA GLU A 196 24.48 -27.77 -44.00
C GLU A 196 24.40 -27.22 -45.44
N GLY A 197 24.45 -25.89 -45.62
CA GLY A 197 24.39 -25.23 -46.93
C GLY A 197 25.76 -24.95 -47.57
N GLU A 198 26.85 -25.08 -46.81
CA GLU A 198 28.23 -24.86 -47.30
C GLU A 198 28.96 -26.18 -47.64
N GLU A 199 28.42 -27.34 -47.27
CA GLU A 199 28.98 -28.67 -47.57
C GLU A 199 28.34 -29.40 -48.78
N SER A 200 27.47 -28.74 -49.57
CA SER A 200 26.82 -29.29 -50.78
C SER A 200 27.32 -28.70 -52.09
#